data_AF-A0A949XVY3-F1
#
_entry.id   AF-A0A949XVY3-F1
#
_cell.length_a   1.000
_cell.length_b   1.000
_cell.length_c   1.000
_cell.angle_alpha   90.00
_cell.angle_beta   90.00
_cell.angle_gamma   90.00
#
_symmetry.space_group_name_H-M   'P 1'
#
loop_
_entity.id
_entity.type
_entity.pdbx_description
1 polymer ?
#
loop_
_entity_poly.entity_id
_entity_poly.type
_entity_poly.pdbx_seq_one_letter_code
_entity_poly.pdbx_strand_id
1 'polypeptide(L)' 'MARKCKYTFRPDCEGLEGRQLLSQTIINLYSDKVLDDPGASTSNGAQIIQYHPNGQPNQQWNLISAGNGNVYIQNVFSQK' A
#
# COMPACT_ATOMS: atom_id res chain seq x y z
N MET A 1 6.19 25.16 17.47
CA MET A 1 5.08 24.35 18.06
C MET A 1 4.83 23.14 17.15
N ALA A 2 5.25 21.94 17.56
CA ALA A 2 5.07 20.73 16.76
C ALA A 2 3.62 20.27 16.82
N ARG A 3 2.90 20.34 15.69
CA ARG A 3 1.53 19.84 15.59
C ARG A 3 1.59 18.32 15.43
N LYS A 4 0.96 17.59 16.35
CA LYS A 4 0.79 16.13 16.27
C LYS A 4 0.20 15.75 14.90
N CYS A 5 0.98 15.10 14.06
CA CYS A 5 0.54 14.54 12.77
C CYS A 5 -0.34 13.31 13.03
N LYS A 6 -1.63 13.55 13.32
CA LYS A 6 -2.66 12.51 13.30
C LYS A 6 -3.19 12.41 11.87
N TYR A 7 -2.79 11.36 11.17
CA TYR A 7 -3.54 10.76 10.05
C TYR A 7 -3.71 11.58 8.76
N THR A 8 -2.64 12.12 8.18
CA THR A 8 -2.65 12.45 6.75
C THR A 8 -1.23 12.36 6.21
N PHE A 9 -1.08 11.66 5.08
CA PHE A 9 0.13 11.68 4.26
C PHE A 9 0.46 13.15 3.97
N ARG A 10 1.51 13.65 4.62
CA ARG A 10 1.99 15.02 4.52
C ARG A 10 3.29 15.00 3.71
N PRO A 11 3.24 15.37 2.42
CA PRO A 11 4.44 15.39 1.57
C PRO A 11 5.37 16.59 1.86
N ASP A 12 5.08 17.43 2.86
CA ASP A 12 5.80 18.65 3.22
C ASP A 12 6.77 18.49 4.41
N CYS A 13 6.95 17.29 4.95
CA CYS A 13 8.01 17.03 5.92
C CYS A 13 9.31 16.63 5.20
N GLU A 14 10.11 17.63 4.81
CA GLU A 14 11.51 17.41 4.45
C GLU A 14 12.26 16.86 5.68
N GLY A 15 12.44 15.54 5.73
CA GLY A 15 13.21 14.92 6.82
C GLY A 15 12.88 13.47 7.20
N LEU A 16 12.45 12.61 6.27
CA LEU A 16 12.46 11.17 6.49
C LEU A 16 13.43 10.51 5.51
N GLU A 17 14.71 10.45 5.88
CA GLU A 17 15.77 9.72 5.16
C GLU A 17 15.63 8.18 5.29
N GLY A 18 14.41 7.69 5.42
CA GLY A 18 14.09 6.26 5.45
C GLY A 18 12.81 6.02 4.67
N ARG A 19 12.85 5.07 3.73
CA ARG A 19 11.67 4.63 2.97
C ARG A 19 10.54 4.32 3.95
N GLN A 20 9.53 5.19 4.02
CA GLN A 20 8.39 4.93 4.86
C GLN A 20 7.54 3.85 4.17
N LEU A 21 7.73 2.60 4.61
CA LEU A 21 6.89 1.46 4.23
C LEU A 21 5.69 1.46 5.16
N LEU A 22 4.56 1.99 4.68
CA LEU A 22 3.27 1.81 5.33
C LEU A 22 2.56 0.67 4.62
N SER A 23 2.46 -0.48 5.28
CA SER A 23 1.68 -1.62 4.81
C SER A 23 0.22 -1.42 5.17
N GLN A 24 -0.66 -1.43 4.17
CA GLN A 24 -2.10 -1.23 4.38
C GLN A 24 -2.94 -2.03 3.38
N THR A 25 -4.19 -2.26 3.74
CA THR A 25 -5.20 -2.82 2.86
C THR A 25 -5.87 -1.70 2.06
N ILE A 26 -5.99 -1.88 0.75
CA ILE A 26 -6.70 -0.93 -0.13
C ILE A 26 -8.12 -1.47 -0.33
N ILE A 27 -9.11 -0.76 0.20
CA ILE A 27 -10.52 -1.19 0.23
C ILE A 27 -11.31 -0.42 -0.83
N ASN A 28 -12.11 -1.13 -1.60
CA ASN A 28 -13.11 -0.53 -2.46
C ASN A 28 -14.36 -0.18 -1.63
N LEU A 29 -14.66 1.12 -1.48
CA LEU A 29 -15.75 1.60 -0.61
C LEU A 29 -17.17 1.26 -1.11
N TYR A 30 -17.33 0.78 -2.35
CA TYR A 30 -18.64 0.40 -2.88
C TYR A 30 -18.96 -1.08 -2.61
N SER A 31 -17.94 -1.94 -2.69
CA SER A 31 -18.10 -3.40 -2.61
C SER A 31 -17.54 -4.02 -1.32
N ASP A 32 -16.84 -3.23 -0.51
CA ASP A 32 -16.08 -3.66 0.68
C ASP A 32 -15.02 -4.75 0.41
N LYS A 33 -14.69 -4.99 -0.87
CA LYS A 33 -13.60 -5.88 -1.30
C LYS A 33 -12.26 -5.17 -1.27
N VAL A 34 -11.19 -5.95 -1.20
CA VAL A 34 -9.83 -5.44 -1.09
C VAL A 34 -9.00 -5.78 -2.31
N LEU A 35 -8.01 -4.94 -2.61
CA LEU A 35 -7.02 -5.19 -3.64
C LEU A 35 -6.21 -6.44 -3.27
N ASP A 36 -6.21 -7.45 -4.13
CA ASP A 36 -5.67 -8.79 -3.86
C ASP A 36 -4.81 -9.26 -5.05
N ASP A 37 -3.60 -9.73 -4.74
CA ASP A 37 -2.79 -10.51 -5.67
C ASP A 37 -3.20 -12.00 -5.61
N PRO A 38 -3.92 -12.51 -6.63
CA PRO A 38 -4.60 -13.79 -6.56
C PRO A 38 -3.62 -14.94 -6.40
N GLY A 39 -3.83 -15.75 -5.36
CA GLY A 39 -2.95 -16.89 -5.06
C GLY A 39 -1.55 -16.50 -4.60
N ALA A 40 -1.34 -15.22 -4.21
CA ALA A 40 -0.08 -14.70 -3.71
C ALA A 40 1.06 -14.87 -4.75
N SER A 41 0.83 -14.38 -5.96
CA SER A 41 1.71 -14.60 -7.11
C SER A 41 3.06 -13.91 -6.95
N THR A 42 4.13 -14.61 -7.29
CA THR A 42 5.47 -14.03 -7.45
C THR A 42 5.82 -13.77 -8.91
N SER A 43 4.86 -13.95 -9.84
CA SER A 43 5.10 -13.78 -11.27
C SER A 43 4.88 -12.33 -11.70
N ASN A 44 5.74 -11.82 -12.60
CA ASN A 44 5.53 -10.51 -13.20
C ASN A 44 4.29 -10.56 -14.12
N GLY A 45 3.52 -9.48 -14.15
CA GLY A 45 2.30 -9.42 -14.96
C GLY A 45 1.11 -10.16 -14.37
N ALA A 46 1.16 -10.55 -13.08
CA ALA A 46 -0.01 -11.05 -12.38
C ALA A 46 -1.14 -10.02 -12.43
N GLN A 47 -2.34 -10.46 -12.82
CA GLN A 47 -3.51 -9.61 -12.84
C GLN A 47 -4.07 -9.46 -11.42
N ILE A 48 -4.00 -8.25 -10.88
CA ILE A 48 -4.53 -7.92 -9.57
C ILE A 48 -6.05 -7.84 -9.62
N ILE A 49 -6.72 -8.37 -8.60
CA ILE A 49 -8.18 -8.46 -8.52
C ILE A 49 -8.72 -7.74 -7.28
N GLN A 50 -10.04 -7.72 -7.16
CA GLN A 50 -10.72 -7.41 -5.90
C GLN A 50 -11.27 -8.69 -5.30
N TYR A 51 -10.96 -8.94 -4.03
CA TYR A 51 -11.38 -10.15 -3.34
C TYR A 51 -11.90 -9.86 -1.94
N HIS A 52 -12.55 -10.86 -1.33
CA HIS A 52 -13.02 -10.74 0.04
C HIS A 52 -11.83 -10.55 0.98
N PRO A 53 -11.90 -9.61 1.94
CA PRO A 53 -10.85 -9.41 2.93
C PRO A 53 -10.67 -10.70 3.76
N ASN A 54 -9.44 -11.23 3.76
CA ASN A 54 -9.05 -12.41 4.51
C ASN A 54 -7.79 -12.18 5.36
N GLY A 55 -7.23 -10.97 5.35
CA GLY A 55 -6.09 -10.56 6.16
C GLY A 55 -4.73 -11.09 5.71
N GLN A 56 -4.68 -11.83 4.59
CA GLN A 56 -3.44 -12.42 4.09
C GLN A 56 -2.48 -11.35 3.53
N PRO A 57 -1.16 -11.61 3.54
CA PRO A 57 -0.17 -10.63 3.07
C PRO A 57 -0.33 -10.24 1.59
N ASN A 58 -0.93 -11.09 0.76
CA ASN A 58 -1.23 -10.76 -0.65
C ASN A 58 -2.35 -9.71 -0.82
N GLN A 59 -3.02 -9.32 0.28
CA GLN A 59 -3.98 -8.22 0.36
C GLN A 59 -3.42 -6.97 1.06
N GLN A 60 -2.13 -7.00 1.41
CA GLN A 60 -1.44 -5.91 2.07
C GLN A 60 -0.42 -5.30 1.11
N TRP A 61 -0.36 -3.98 1.10
CA TRP A 61 0.41 -3.23 0.11
C TRP A 61 1.26 -2.17 0.78
N ASN A 62 2.55 -2.16 0.48
CA ASN A 62 3.49 -1.12 0.86
C ASN A 62 3.33 0.07 -0.07
N LEU A 63 3.07 1.25 0.50
CA LEU A 63 3.12 2.51 -0.24
C LEU A 63 4.53 3.10 -0.14
N ILE A 64 5.25 3.12 -1.26
CA ILE A 64 6.62 3.61 -1.34
C ILE A 64 6.60 4.94 -2.07
N SER A 65 7.08 6.02 -1.45
CA SER A 65 7.19 7.31 -2.11
C SER A 65 8.04 7.21 -3.38
N ALA A 66 7.47 7.64 -4.51
CA ALA A 66 8.17 7.79 -5.78
C ALA A 66 8.65 9.24 -6.01
N GLY A 67 8.45 10.12 -5.01
CA GLY A 67 8.67 11.56 -5.14
C GLY A 67 7.51 12.26 -5.87
N ASN A 68 7.47 13.60 -5.78
CA ASN A 68 6.48 14.44 -6.48
C ASN A 68 5.02 14.06 -6.24
N GLY A 69 4.69 13.57 -5.04
CA GLY A 69 3.34 13.12 -4.69
C GLY A 69 2.92 11.77 -5.29
N ASN A 70 3.80 11.10 -6.04
CA ASN A 70 3.54 9.77 -6.58
C ASN A 70 3.97 8.67 -5.60
N VAL A 71 3.35 7.50 -5.72
CA VAL A 71 3.69 6.30 -4.93
C VAL A 71 3.80 5.08 -5.83
N TYR A 72 4.76 4.21 -5.52
CA TYR A 72 4.74 2.82 -5.93
C TYR A 72 3.93 2.02 -4.91
N ILE A 73 3.16 1.07 -5.41
CA ILE A 73 2.43 0.11 -4.59
C ILE A 73 3.10 -1.23 -4.78
N GLN A 74 3.61 -1.81 -3.69
CA GLN A 74 4.32 -3.08 -3.70
C GLN A 74 3.56 -4.10 -2.85
N ASN A 75 3.35 -5.30 -3.36
CA ASN A 75 2.68 -6.36 -2.60
C ASN A 75 3.56 -6.84 -1.44
N VAL A 76 3.01 -6.98 -0.24
CA VAL A 76 3.77 -7.40 0.94
C VAL A 76 4.21 -8.87 0.84
N PHE A 77 3.40 -9.74 0.24
CA PHE A 77 3.76 -11.14 0.08
C PHE A 77 4.90 -11.33 -0.93
N SER A 78 4.73 -10.82 -2.15
CA SER A 78 5.67 -11.09 -3.25
C SER A 78 6.84 -10.11 -3.31
N GLN A 79 6.76 -8.97 -2.61
CA GLN A 79 7.74 -7.88 -2.63
C GLN A 79 7.96 -7.30 -4.04
N LYS A 80 6.93 -7.38 -4.88
CA LYS A 80 6.91 -6.86 -6.24
C LYS A 80 5.95 -5.69 -6.39
#